data_AF-A0A7R9EKX0-F1
#
_entry.id   AF-A0A7R9EKX0-F1
#
_cell.length_a   1.000
_cell.length_b   1.000
_cell.length_c   1.000
_cell.angle_alpha   90.00
_cell.angle_beta   90.00
_cell.angle_gamma   90.00
#
_symmetry.space_group_name_H-M   'P 1'
#
loop_
_entity.id
_entity.type
_entity.pdbx_description
1 polymer ?
#
loop_
_entity_poly.entity_id
_entity_poly.type
_entity_poly.pdbx_seq_one_letter_code
_entity_poly.pdbx_strand_id
1 'polypeptide(L)'
;DVLDELTLPDEQPCIEAQPCSVVYQANFDTNFEDRNGFVTGIAKYIEEATVHASLNELLEEGLTHAVMLYTWRCCSRAIPQPKSNEQPNRVEIYEKTVEVLAPEVHKLLNFMYFQLCGKDVAGILQQLSKKLITFWYALYGVCE
;
A
#
# COMPACT_ATOMS: atom_id res chain seq x y z
N ASP A 1 -31.70 -23.58 -42.93
CA ASP A 1 -31.51 -22.33 -42.16
C ASP A 1 -32.21 -22.22 -40.82
N VAL A 2 -33.42 -22.76 -40.57
CA VAL A 2 -33.95 -22.90 -39.19
C VAL A 2 -34.11 -24.37 -38.77
N LEU A 3 -34.13 -25.32 -39.72
CA LEU A 3 -34.17 -26.75 -39.42
C LEU A 3 -32.82 -27.33 -38.96
N ASP A 4 -31.71 -26.66 -39.26
CA ASP A 4 -30.34 -27.16 -38.95
C ASP A 4 -29.90 -26.87 -37.51
N GLU A 5 -30.67 -26.07 -36.76
CA GLU A 5 -30.44 -25.75 -35.34
C GLU A 5 -31.30 -26.60 -34.38
N LEU A 6 -32.10 -27.54 -34.90
CA LEU A 6 -32.93 -28.39 -34.06
C LEU A 6 -32.07 -29.49 -33.42
N THR A 7 -31.75 -29.36 -32.14
CA THR A 7 -31.07 -30.41 -31.36
C THR A 7 -32.01 -31.60 -31.16
N LEU A 8 -31.72 -32.71 -31.85
CA LEU A 8 -32.41 -33.98 -31.64
C LEU A 8 -31.88 -34.64 -30.35
N PRO A 9 -32.73 -35.29 -29.55
CA PRO A 9 -32.28 -36.05 -28.39
C PRO A 9 -31.43 -37.24 -28.84
N ASP A 10 -30.20 -37.32 -28.33
CA ASP A 10 -29.27 -38.43 -28.56
C ASP A 10 -29.68 -39.61 -27.66
N GLU A 11 -30.06 -40.75 -28.26
CA GLU A 11 -30.35 -42.00 -27.53
C GLU A 11 -29.05 -42.69 -27.07
N GLN A 12 -28.13 -41.94 -26.45
CA GLN A 12 -26.97 -42.54 -25.81
C GLN A 12 -27.38 -43.18 -24.47
N PRO A 13 -27.03 -44.46 -24.23
CA PRO A 13 -27.32 -45.10 -22.94
C PRO A 13 -26.57 -44.38 -21.81
N CYS A 14 -27.34 -43.81 -20.88
CA CYS A 14 -26.85 -43.05 -19.74
C CYS A 14 -26.25 -44.00 -18.69
N ILE A 15 -24.93 -44.23 -18.72
CA ILE A 15 -24.22 -44.86 -17.59
C ILE A 15 -23.86 -43.74 -16.60
N GLU A 16 -24.83 -43.36 -15.75
CA GLU A 16 -24.59 -42.39 -14.69
C GLU A 16 -24.16 -43.11 -13.40
N ALA A 17 -23.08 -42.62 -12.76
CA ALA A 17 -22.64 -43.10 -11.47
C ALA A 17 -23.61 -42.66 -10.35
N GLN A 18 -23.64 -43.39 -9.23
CA GLN A 18 -24.48 -43.04 -8.08
C GLN A 18 -24.25 -41.58 -7.64
N PRO A 19 -25.32 -40.81 -7.34
CA PRO A 19 -25.19 -39.43 -6.91
C PRO A 19 -24.45 -39.36 -5.56
N CYS A 20 -23.21 -38.89 -5.60
CA CYS A 20 -22.44 -38.51 -4.42
C CYS A 20 -22.79 -37.07 -4.07
N SER A 21 -23.12 -36.79 -2.81
CA SER A 21 -23.35 -35.42 -2.34
C SER A 21 -22.04 -34.65 -2.35
N VAL A 22 -21.87 -33.72 -3.29
CA VAL A 22 -20.76 -32.77 -3.27
C VAL A 22 -21.09 -31.69 -2.24
N VAL A 23 -20.36 -31.67 -1.13
CA VAL A 23 -20.46 -30.58 -0.16
C VAL A 23 -19.72 -29.37 -0.74
N TYR A 24 -20.47 -28.34 -1.12
CA TYR A 24 -19.90 -27.07 -1.58
C TYR A 24 -19.69 -26.15 -0.38
N GLN A 25 -18.43 -25.87 -0.06
CA GLN A 25 -18.06 -24.82 0.89
C GLN A 25 -17.48 -23.65 0.09
N ALA A 26 -18.25 -22.56 -0.01
CA ALA A 26 -17.76 -21.32 -0.60
C ALA A 26 -16.69 -20.72 0.33
N ASN A 27 -15.43 -20.74 -0.11
CA ASN A 27 -14.38 -19.95 0.52
C ASN A 27 -14.37 -18.57 -0.16
N PHE A 28 -14.68 -17.51 0.60
CA PHE A 28 -14.61 -16.12 0.12
C PHE A 28 -13.23 -15.49 0.34
N ASP A 29 -12.26 -16.28 0.77
CA ASP A 29 -10.88 -15.84 0.90
C ASP A 29 -10.33 -15.46 -0.48
N THR A 30 -9.95 -14.19 -0.62
CA THR A 30 -9.39 -13.63 -1.84
C THR A 30 -7.89 -13.89 -1.98
N ASN A 31 -7.29 -14.71 -1.11
CA ASN A 31 -5.86 -15.00 -1.16
C ASN A 31 -5.44 -15.96 -2.31
N PHE A 32 -6.41 -16.62 -2.99
CA PHE A 32 -6.20 -17.47 -4.17
C PHE A 32 -5.04 -18.49 -4.03
N GLU A 33 -5.01 -19.29 -2.95
CA GLU A 33 -3.92 -20.26 -2.72
C GLU A 33 -3.76 -21.31 -3.84
N ASP A 34 -4.81 -21.61 -4.60
CA ASP A 34 -4.81 -22.66 -5.64
C ASP A 34 -4.41 -22.17 -7.05
N ARG A 35 -3.94 -20.92 -7.19
CA ARG A 35 -3.66 -20.24 -8.47
C ARG A 35 -2.86 -21.06 -9.50
N ASN A 36 -2.07 -22.04 -9.05
CA ASN A 36 -1.27 -22.92 -9.89
C ASN A 36 -2.07 -24.05 -10.58
N GLY A 37 -3.34 -24.29 -10.21
CA GLY A 37 -4.20 -25.34 -10.77
C GLY A 37 -4.93 -24.96 -12.07
N PHE A 38 -5.03 -23.65 -12.38
CA PHE A 38 -5.86 -23.13 -13.47
C PHE A 38 -5.07 -22.70 -14.73
N VAL A 39 -3.99 -23.40 -15.02
CA VAL A 39 -2.94 -23.02 -15.98
C VAL A 39 -3.37 -23.04 -17.46
N THR A 40 -4.54 -23.58 -17.82
CA THR A 40 -4.87 -23.79 -19.25
C THR A 40 -5.89 -22.80 -19.86
N GLY A 41 -6.49 -21.89 -19.09
CA GLY A 41 -7.45 -20.91 -19.63
C GLY A 41 -7.60 -19.59 -18.88
N ILE A 42 -6.92 -19.41 -17.74
CA ILE A 42 -7.12 -18.32 -16.77
C ILE A 42 -5.83 -17.48 -16.62
N ALA A 43 -4.92 -17.51 -17.59
CA ALA A 43 -3.63 -16.82 -17.50
C ALA A 43 -3.75 -15.30 -17.22
N LYS A 44 -4.77 -14.63 -17.79
CA LYS A 44 -5.01 -13.20 -17.54
C LYS A 44 -5.37 -12.90 -16.09
N TYR A 45 -6.22 -13.71 -15.47
CA TYR A 45 -6.65 -13.49 -14.09
C TYR A 45 -5.57 -13.87 -13.08
N ILE A 46 -4.69 -14.81 -13.41
CA ILE A 46 -3.52 -15.13 -12.58
C ILE A 46 -2.55 -13.95 -12.56
N GLU A 47 -2.24 -13.35 -13.70
CA GLU A 47 -1.41 -12.15 -13.79
C GLU A 47 -2.08 -10.94 -13.11
N GLU A 48 -3.40 -10.78 -13.24
CA GLU A 48 -4.13 -9.73 -12.52
C GLU A 48 -4.09 -9.95 -11.00
N ALA A 49 -4.21 -11.20 -10.53
CA ALA A 49 -4.14 -11.52 -9.11
C ALA A 49 -2.73 -11.29 -8.53
N THR A 50 -1.66 -11.59 -9.28
CA THR A 50 -0.28 -11.31 -8.84
C THR A 50 0.00 -9.81 -8.76
N VAL A 51 -0.47 -9.02 -9.75
CA VAL A 51 -0.37 -7.56 -9.71
C VAL A 51 -1.24 -6.96 -8.59
N HIS A 52 -2.43 -7.50 -8.35
CA HIS A 52 -3.29 -7.06 -7.25
C HIS A 52 -2.65 -7.33 -5.88
N ALA A 53 -1.99 -8.49 -5.72
CA ALA A 53 -1.25 -8.80 -4.50
C ALA A 53 -0.12 -7.79 -4.25
N SER A 54 0.67 -7.44 -5.27
CA SER A 54 1.76 -6.45 -5.12
C SER A 54 1.25 -5.03 -4.85
N LEU A 55 0.08 -4.66 -5.38
CA LEU A 55 -0.58 -3.39 -5.07
C LEU A 55 -1.06 -3.32 -3.61
N ASN A 56 -1.50 -4.44 -3.03
CA ASN A 56 -1.89 -4.49 -1.62
C ASN A 56 -0.69 -4.30 -0.69
N GLU A 57 0.47 -4.86 -1.02
CA GLU A 57 1.71 -4.62 -0.26
C GLU A 57 2.07 -3.12 -0.25
N LEU A 58 1.97 -2.45 -1.40
CA LEU A 58 2.18 -0.99 -1.49
C LEU A 58 1.14 -0.19 -0.69
N LEU A 59 -0.10 -0.66 -0.63
CA LEU A 59 -1.15 -0.02 0.17
C LEU A 59 -0.84 -0.11 1.67
N GLU A 60 -0.38 -1.26 2.15
CA GLU A 60 0.04 -1.45 3.55
C GLU A 60 1.26 -0.60 3.92
N GLU A 61 2.26 -0.52 3.03
CA GLU A 61 3.41 0.37 3.21
C GLU A 61 2.98 1.85 3.26
N GLY A 62 2.07 2.25 2.35
CA GLY A 62 1.49 3.59 2.33
C GLY A 62 0.72 3.94 3.60
N LEU A 63 -0.02 2.97 4.18
CA LEU A 63 -0.70 3.14 5.46
C LEU A 63 0.30 3.35 6.61
N THR A 64 1.40 2.61 6.62
CA THR A 64 2.47 2.79 7.62
C THR A 64 3.04 4.20 7.58
N HIS A 65 3.32 4.72 6.38
CA HIS A 65 3.76 6.09 6.20
C HIS A 65 2.69 7.13 6.59
N ALA A 66 1.41 6.86 6.31
CA ALA A 66 0.31 7.74 6.70
C ALA A 66 0.18 7.84 8.23
N VAL A 67 0.28 6.70 8.94
CA VAL A 67 0.26 6.67 10.41
C VAL A 67 1.45 7.42 10.99
N MET A 68 2.64 7.24 10.43
CA MET A 68 3.85 7.97 10.82
C MET A 68 3.64 9.49 10.71
N LEU A 69 3.06 9.97 9.62
CA LEU A 69 2.80 11.41 9.42
C LEU A 69 1.69 11.94 10.33
N TYR A 70 0.64 11.16 10.53
CA TYR A 70 -0.46 11.54 11.43
C TYR A 70 -0.01 11.65 12.89
N THR A 71 0.89 10.77 13.30
CA THR A 71 1.43 10.76 14.67
C THR A 71 2.68 11.62 14.83
N TRP A 72 3.17 12.24 13.74
CA TRP A 72 4.38 13.07 13.74
C TRP A 72 4.23 14.27 14.68
N ARG A 73 5.22 14.49 15.55
CA ARG A 73 5.32 15.66 16.42
C ARG A 73 6.62 16.40 16.14
N CYS A 74 6.61 17.72 16.29
CA CYS A 74 7.78 18.56 16.02
C CYS A 74 8.88 18.33 17.07
N CYS A 75 9.96 17.65 16.68
CA CYS A 75 11.14 17.48 17.54
C CYS A 75 11.87 18.81 17.81
N SER A 76 11.82 19.77 16.87
CA SER A 76 12.49 21.06 17.00
C SER A 76 12.01 21.90 18.20
N ARG A 77 10.75 21.76 18.62
CA ARG A 77 10.22 22.47 19.80
C ARG A 77 10.76 21.91 21.12
N ALA A 78 11.18 20.65 21.13
CA ALA A 78 11.74 20.01 22.32
C ALA A 78 13.26 20.21 22.43
N ILE A 79 13.93 20.58 21.33
CA ILE A 79 15.37 20.74 21.26
C ILE A 79 15.77 22.14 21.75
N PRO A 80 16.71 22.27 22.70
CA PRO A 80 17.17 23.57 23.17
C PRO A 80 17.89 24.31 22.04
N GLN A 81 17.45 25.54 21.73
CA GLN A 81 18.12 26.38 20.74
C GLN A 81 19.31 27.12 21.37
N PRO A 82 20.49 27.13 20.71
CA PRO A 82 21.63 27.91 21.18
C PRO A 82 21.32 29.41 21.09
N LYS A 83 21.55 30.13 22.20
CA LYS A 83 21.18 31.56 22.32
C LYS A 83 22.25 32.51 21.81
N SER A 84 23.51 32.06 21.76
CA SER A 84 24.67 32.83 21.33
C SER A 84 25.74 31.91 20.75
N ASN A 85 26.57 32.45 19.85
CA ASN A 85 27.70 31.74 19.27
C ASN A 85 28.76 31.34 20.31
N GLU A 86 28.86 32.07 21.42
CA GLU A 86 29.86 31.81 22.48
C GLU A 86 29.40 30.81 23.54
N GLN A 87 28.21 30.22 23.36
CA GLN A 87 27.66 29.29 24.32
C GLN A 87 28.54 28.00 24.42
N PRO A 88 29.05 27.64 25.60
CA PRO A 88 30.05 26.59 25.74
C PRO A 88 29.53 25.18 25.36
N ASN A 89 28.25 24.90 25.59
CA ASN A 89 27.61 23.63 25.23
C ASN A 89 26.98 23.63 23.83
N ARG A 90 27.29 24.61 22.97
CA ARG A 90 26.73 24.72 21.61
C ARG A 90 26.98 23.46 20.76
N VAL A 91 28.20 22.93 20.82
CA VAL A 91 28.59 21.75 20.03
C VAL A 91 27.82 20.52 20.50
N GLU A 92 27.75 20.30 21.82
CA GLU A 92 26.99 19.21 22.42
C GLU A 92 25.49 19.27 22.06
N ILE A 93 24.89 20.47 22.07
CA ILE A 93 23.50 20.66 21.63
C ILE A 93 23.32 20.23 20.17
N TYR A 94 24.23 20.60 19.27
CA TYR A 94 24.14 20.22 17.87
C TYR A 94 24.36 18.72 17.64
N GLU A 95 25.33 18.12 18.33
CA GLU A 95 25.58 16.67 18.26
C GLU A 95 24.33 15.89 18.69
N LYS A 96 23.73 16.27 19.83
CA LYS A 96 22.49 15.64 20.32
C LYS A 96 21.29 15.93 19.42
N THR A 97 21.24 17.11 18.80
CA THR A 97 20.21 17.46 17.81
C THR A 97 20.30 16.53 16.60
N VAL A 98 21.49 16.28 16.07
CA VAL A 98 21.69 15.37 14.94
C VAL A 98 21.38 13.93 15.34
N GLU A 99 21.82 13.48 16.51
CA GLU A 99 21.52 12.13 17.03
C GLU A 99 20.00 11.86 17.08
N VAL A 100 19.21 12.84 17.54
CA VAL A 100 17.75 12.73 17.64
C VAL A 100 17.05 12.88 16.29
N LEU A 101 17.51 13.80 15.44
CA LEU A 101 16.84 14.09 14.16
C LEU A 101 17.22 13.12 13.04
N ALA A 102 18.40 12.52 13.07
CA ALA A 102 18.87 11.59 12.02
C ALA A 102 17.88 10.45 11.70
N PRO A 103 17.35 9.69 12.69
CA PRO A 103 16.38 8.62 12.38
C PRO A 103 15.06 9.17 11.83
N GLU A 104 14.60 10.33 12.29
CA GLU A 104 13.37 10.95 11.79
C GLU A 104 13.53 11.44 10.34
N VAL A 105 14.67 12.03 10.00
CA VAL A 105 14.99 12.41 8.61
C VAL A 105 15.07 11.18 7.71
N HIS A 106 15.61 10.07 8.20
CA HIS A 106 15.66 8.82 7.43
C HIS A 106 14.26 8.29 7.09
N LYS A 107 13.32 8.36 8.03
CA LYS A 107 11.91 8.01 7.76
C LYS A 107 11.27 8.91 6.70
N LEU A 108 11.58 10.21 6.71
CA LEU A 108 11.10 11.15 5.68
C LEU A 108 11.72 10.89 4.31
N LEU A 109 12.99 10.50 4.26
CA LEU A 109 13.64 10.07 3.01
C LEU A 109 12.97 8.82 2.45
N ASN A 110 12.69 7.82 3.28
CA ASN A 110 12.00 6.60 2.85
C ASN A 110 10.60 6.93 2.32
N PHE A 111 9.85 7.82 2.98
CA PHE A 111 8.58 8.32 2.47
C PHE A 111 8.70 9.05 1.13
N MET A 112 9.73 9.88 0.95
CA MET A 112 10.00 10.56 -0.31
C MET A 112 10.26 9.56 -1.44
N TYR A 113 11.09 8.53 -1.19
CA TYR A 113 11.35 7.47 -2.16
C TYR A 113 10.11 6.63 -2.46
N PHE A 114 9.32 6.30 -1.44
CA PHE A 114 8.03 5.61 -1.60
C PHE A 114 7.09 6.40 -2.52
N GLN A 115 6.97 7.72 -2.33
CA GLN A 115 6.17 8.57 -3.21
C GLN A 115 6.73 8.70 -4.63
N LEU A 116 8.06 8.66 -4.80
CA LEU A 116 8.71 8.74 -6.12
C LEU A 116 8.53 7.45 -6.91
N CYS A 117 8.59 6.29 -6.23
CA CYS A 117 8.39 4.97 -6.82
C CYS A 117 6.89 4.70 -7.08
N GLY A 118 6.01 5.14 -6.17
CA GLY A 118 4.55 4.93 -6.25
C GLY A 118 3.79 5.89 -7.18
N LYS A 119 4.46 6.66 -8.05
CA LYS A 119 3.79 7.60 -8.98
C LYS A 119 2.95 6.94 -10.07
N ASP A 120 2.95 5.61 -10.16
CA ASP A 120 2.00 4.87 -11.02
C ASP A 120 0.64 4.60 -10.32
N VAL A 121 0.54 4.83 -9.00
CA VAL A 121 -0.69 4.72 -8.18
C VAL A 121 -1.16 6.14 -7.73
N ALA A 122 -0.96 7.12 -8.61
CA ALA A 122 -0.89 8.56 -8.31
C ALA A 122 -2.14 9.23 -7.70
N GLY A 123 -3.32 8.63 -7.75
CA GLY A 123 -4.57 9.32 -7.41
C GLY A 123 -4.73 9.63 -5.91
N ILE A 124 -4.30 8.72 -5.04
CA ILE A 124 -4.63 8.79 -3.60
C ILE A 124 -3.63 9.66 -2.82
N LEU A 125 -2.34 9.62 -3.18
CA LEU A 125 -1.27 10.37 -2.49
C LEU A 125 -1.25 11.85 -2.87
N GLN A 126 -1.77 12.24 -4.05
CA GLN A 126 -1.85 13.65 -4.45
C GLN A 126 -2.80 14.47 -3.57
N GLN A 127 -3.79 13.82 -2.92
CA GLN A 127 -4.68 14.46 -1.96
C GLN A 127 -3.97 14.72 -0.61
N LEU A 128 -3.08 13.80 -0.19
CA LEU A 128 -2.31 13.90 1.04
C LEU A 128 -1.12 14.86 0.92
N SER A 129 -0.45 14.91 -0.24
CA SER A 129 0.65 15.85 -0.49
C SER A 129 0.16 17.31 -0.45
N LYS A 130 -1.03 17.59 -0.99
CA LYS A 130 -1.66 18.92 -0.88
C LYS A 130 -1.92 19.29 0.59
N LYS A 131 -2.44 18.37 1.41
CA LYS A 131 -2.66 18.61 2.85
C LYS A 131 -1.35 18.78 3.62
N LEU A 132 -0.31 18.01 3.32
CA LEU A 132 1.01 18.13 3.95
C LEU A 132 1.70 19.45 3.59
N ILE A 133 1.57 19.92 2.34
CA ILE A 133 2.06 21.24 1.93
C ILE A 133 1.32 22.34 2.70
N THR A 134 -0.01 22.28 2.81
CA THR A 134 -0.77 23.25 3.62
C THR A 134 -0.37 23.20 5.10
N PHE A 135 -0.09 22.01 5.63
CA PHE A 135 0.35 21.83 7.02
C PHE A 135 1.79 22.32 7.25
N TRP A 136 2.67 22.18 6.27
CA TRP A 136 4.03 22.72 6.29
C TRP A 136 4.02 24.25 6.27
N TYR A 137 3.18 24.87 5.41
CA TYR A 137 2.94 26.32 5.43
C TYR A 137 2.30 26.80 6.73
N ALA A 138 1.39 26.04 7.34
CA ALA A 138 0.81 26.37 8.64
C ALA A 138 1.81 26.24 9.79
N LEU A 139 2.75 25.29 9.72
CA LEU A 139 3.83 25.14 10.70
C LEU A 139 4.91 26.22 10.59
N TYR A 140 5.19 26.72 9.38
CA TYR A 140 6.13 27.82 9.14
C TYR A 140 5.49 29.20 9.31
N GLY A 141 4.20 29.37 9.05
CA GLY A 141 3.46 30.64 9.17
C GLY A 141 2.95 30.98 10.57
N VAL A 142 3.18 30.11 11.57
CA VAL A 142 2.90 30.38 13.00
C VAL A 142 4.17 30.85 13.74
N CYS A 143 5.26 31.11 13.00
CA CYS A 143 6.52 31.64 13.51
C CYS A 143 6.80 33.11 13.11
N GLU A 144 5.77 33.90 12.80
CA GLU A 144 5.83 35.38 12.82
C GLU A 144 4.95 35.96 13.92
#